data_AF-A0A4U9HIP7-F1
#
_entry.id   AF-A0A4U9HIP7-F1
#
_cell.length_a   1.000
_cell.length_b   1.000
_cell.length_c   1.000
_cell.angle_alpha   90.00
_cell.angle_beta   90.00
_cell.angle_gamma   90.00
#
_symmetry.space_group_name_H-M   'P 1'
#
loop_
_entity.id
_entity.type
_entity.pdbx_description
1 polymer ?
#
loop_
_entity_poly.entity_id
_entity_poly.type
_entity_poly.pdbx_seq_one_letter_code
_entity_poly.pdbx_strand_id
1 'polypeptide(L)'
;MWANNVRLDAFGLKARLTGDLKVAQDKQGLGLNGQITIPEGRFHAYGQDLLVRKGELLFSGPPDQPLLNIEAIRNPEATENDVIAGVRVTGTADEPKAEIFSDPAMSQQEALSYLLRGQGLDSNQSDSAAMTSMLVGLGVAQSGQVVGKIGETFGVSNLALDTQGVGDSSQVVVSGYVLPGLQVKYGVGIFDSLATLTLRYRLMPKLYLEAVSGVDQALDLLYQFEF
;
A
#
# COMPACT_ATOMS: atom_id res chain seq x y z
N MET A 1 13.82 28.34 -10.67
CA MET A 1 12.82 27.64 -11.49
C MET A 1 13.39 26.27 -11.86
N TRP A 2 13.50 25.31 -10.94
CA TRP A 2 13.76 23.90 -11.28
C TRP A 2 13.15 23.03 -10.18
N ALA A 3 12.21 22.15 -10.55
CA ALA A 3 12.12 20.73 -10.12
C ALA A 3 10.68 20.21 -10.20
N ASN A 4 10.17 19.94 -11.40
CA ASN A 4 8.84 19.34 -11.59
C ASN A 4 8.79 17.81 -11.32
N ASN A 5 9.84 17.20 -10.76
CA ASN A 5 9.84 15.75 -10.55
C ASN A 5 10.80 15.28 -9.44
N VAL A 6 10.70 15.85 -8.23
CA VAL A 6 11.41 15.32 -7.07
C VAL A 6 10.65 14.11 -6.54
N ARG A 7 11.31 12.96 -6.45
CA ARG A 7 10.76 11.73 -5.86
C ARG A 7 11.62 11.32 -4.67
N LEU A 8 10.96 10.88 -3.60
CA LEU A 8 11.56 10.35 -2.39
C LEU A 8 11.23 8.86 -2.30
N ASP A 9 12.25 8.04 -2.08
CA ASP A 9 12.12 6.62 -1.73
C ASP A 9 13.00 6.38 -0.50
N ALA A 10 12.41 6.45 0.68
CA ALA A 10 13.12 6.34 1.96
C ALA A 10 12.20 5.85 3.07
N PHE A 11 12.71 4.99 3.95
CA PHE A 11 12.00 4.51 5.16
C PHE A 11 10.58 3.98 4.89
N GLY A 12 10.36 3.36 3.73
CA GLY A 12 9.04 2.84 3.32
C GLY A 12 8.13 3.88 2.66
N LEU A 13 8.49 5.16 2.65
CA LEU A 13 7.77 6.21 1.92
C LEU A 13 8.27 6.30 0.47
N LYS A 14 7.36 6.12 -0.48
CA LYS A 14 7.54 6.45 -1.89
C LYS A 14 6.61 7.60 -2.26
N ALA A 15 7.16 8.77 -2.50
CA ALA A 15 6.34 9.96 -2.68
C ALA A 15 6.94 10.95 -3.67
N ARG A 16 6.09 11.72 -4.33
CA ARG A 16 6.51 12.89 -5.09
C ARG A 16 6.51 14.10 -4.17
N LEU A 17 7.56 14.90 -4.25
CA LEU A 17 7.71 16.13 -3.48
C LEU A 17 7.63 17.33 -4.41
N THR A 18 6.99 18.40 -3.95
CA THR A 18 6.91 19.69 -4.62
C THR A 18 7.03 20.80 -3.60
N GLY A 19 7.56 21.95 -3.97
CA GLY A 19 7.58 23.11 -3.08
C GLY A 19 8.77 24.01 -3.33
N ASP A 20 8.89 25.02 -2.48
CA ASP A 20 9.92 26.04 -2.55
C ASP A 20 10.65 26.11 -1.22
N LEU A 21 11.96 25.89 -1.26
CA LEU A 21 12.85 26.05 -0.11
C LEU A 21 13.89 27.11 -0.40
N LYS A 22 14.04 28.04 0.53
CA LYS A 22 15.16 28.98 0.59
C LYS A 22 16.19 28.44 1.54
N VAL A 23 17.39 28.22 1.01
CA VAL A 23 18.54 27.81 1.78
C VAL A 23 19.32 29.06 2.17
N ALA A 24 19.49 29.27 3.46
CA ALA A 24 20.38 30.29 4.01
C ALA A 24 21.52 29.58 4.74
N GLN A 25 22.75 30.03 4.54
CA GLN A 25 23.89 29.50 5.27
C GLN A 25 24.66 30.68 5.87
N ASP A 26 24.85 30.65 7.19
CA ASP A 26 25.59 31.68 7.92
C ASP A 26 26.64 31.04 8.85
N LYS A 27 27.19 31.85 9.76
CA LYS A 27 28.21 31.40 10.73
C LYS A 27 27.64 30.50 11.83
N GLN A 28 26.32 30.50 12.05
CA GLN A 28 25.62 29.65 13.01
C GLN A 28 25.22 28.29 12.42
N GLY A 29 25.02 28.19 11.10
CA GLY A 29 24.77 26.92 10.43
C GLY A 29 23.98 27.01 9.13
N LEU A 30 23.40 25.89 8.73
CA LEU A 30 22.47 25.79 7.60
C LEU A 30 21.05 26.05 8.10
N GLY A 31 20.34 26.97 7.45
CA GLY A 31 18.93 27.26 7.68
C GLY A 31 18.09 27.00 6.44
N LEU A 32 16.92 26.40 6.62
CA LEU A 32 15.91 26.18 5.58
C LEU A 32 14.64 26.93 5.94
N ASN A 33 14.12 27.71 4.98
CA ASN A 33 12.84 28.40 5.11
C ASN A 33 11.99 28.13 3.87
N GLY A 34 10.78 27.62 4.07
CA GLY A 34 9.85 27.35 2.99
C GLY A 34 8.98 26.14 3.28
N GLN A 35 8.34 25.61 2.25
CA GLN A 35 7.38 24.52 2.40
C GLN A 35 7.61 23.46 1.33
N ILE A 36 7.60 22.20 1.77
CA ILE A 36 7.47 21.03 0.90
C ILE A 36 6.07 20.46 1.07
N THR A 37 5.45 20.11 -0.04
CA THR A 37 4.17 19.40 -0.10
C THR A 37 4.35 18.06 -0.80
N ILE A 38 3.61 17.07 -0.34
CA ILE A 38 3.53 15.71 -0.87
C ILE A 38 2.17 15.55 -1.54
N PRO A 39 2.03 15.90 -2.84
CA PRO A 39 0.77 15.77 -3.55
C PRO A 39 0.34 14.31 -3.77
N GLU A 40 1.29 13.39 -3.84
CA GLU A 40 1.03 11.95 -4.00
C GLU A 40 2.13 11.14 -3.32
N GLY A 41 1.73 10.09 -2.62
CA GLY A 41 2.67 9.20 -1.96
C GLY A 41 2.02 7.95 -1.43
N ARG A 42 2.84 6.93 -1.23
CA ARG A 42 2.47 5.64 -0.67
C ARG A 42 3.50 5.28 0.40
N PHE A 43 3.03 4.94 1.58
CA PHE A 43 3.85 4.57 2.72
C PHE A 43 3.61 3.11 3.06
N HIS A 44 4.65 2.30 2.93
CA HIS A 44 4.62 0.89 3.24
C HIS A 44 5.47 0.59 4.47
N ALA A 45 4.81 0.29 5.59
CA ALA A 45 5.48 -0.08 6.84
C ALA A 45 4.58 -1.00 7.67
N TYR A 46 5.19 -1.87 8.47
CA TYR A 46 4.47 -2.80 9.37
C TYR A 46 3.43 -3.66 8.64
N GLY A 47 3.71 -4.02 7.38
CA GLY A 47 2.79 -4.78 6.52
C GLY A 47 1.57 -3.99 6.02
N GLN A 48 1.50 -2.70 6.31
CA GLN A 48 0.40 -1.83 5.91
C GLN A 48 0.78 -1.00 4.70
N ASP A 49 -0.20 -0.79 3.83
CA ASP A 49 -0.09 0.07 2.67
C ASP A 49 -0.98 1.29 2.84
N LEU A 50 -0.35 2.44 3.11
CA LEU A 50 -1.04 3.70 3.36
C LEU A 50 -0.85 4.67 2.19
N LEU A 51 -1.94 5.23 1.72
CA LEU A 51 -2.00 6.27 0.70
C LEU A 51 -1.92 7.64 1.37
N VAL A 52 -0.91 8.44 1.04
CA VAL A 52 -0.77 9.81 1.53
C VAL A 52 -1.80 10.69 0.83
N ARG A 53 -2.76 11.24 1.60
CA ARG A 53 -3.76 12.19 1.09
C ARG A 53 -3.30 13.63 1.21
N LYS A 54 -2.55 13.92 2.27
CA LYS A 54 -2.02 15.24 2.56
C LYS A 54 -0.63 15.07 3.16
N GLY A 55 0.34 15.83 2.68
CA GLY A 55 1.64 15.91 3.33
C GLY A 55 2.20 17.32 3.18
N GLU A 56 2.41 18.00 4.29
CA GLU A 56 2.99 19.33 4.34
C GLU A 56 4.14 19.31 5.35
N LEU A 57 5.29 19.82 4.93
CA LEU A 57 6.48 20.00 5.74
C LEU A 57 6.86 21.48 5.66
N LEU A 58 6.76 22.18 6.79
CA LEU A 58 7.11 23.59 6.88
C LEU A 58 8.48 23.74 7.55
N PHE A 59 9.42 24.36 6.86
CA PHE A 59 10.76 24.64 7.34
C PHE A 59 10.84 26.11 7.76
N SER A 60 11.33 26.35 8.98
CA SER A 60 11.42 27.68 9.58
C SER A 60 12.72 27.90 10.35
N GLY A 61 13.85 27.50 9.78
CA GLY A 61 15.17 27.60 10.41
C GLY A 61 15.91 26.26 10.37
N PRO A 62 15.96 25.46 11.44
CA PRO A 62 16.71 24.22 11.44
C PRO A 62 16.24 23.24 10.36
N PRO A 63 17.15 22.68 9.53
CA PRO A 63 16.80 21.80 8.42
C PRO A 63 16.28 20.43 8.86
N ASP A 64 16.58 20.02 10.09
CA ASP A 64 16.24 18.76 10.71
C ASP A 64 14.95 18.81 11.55
N GLN A 65 14.38 20.00 11.77
CA GLN A 65 13.15 20.19 12.55
C GLN A 65 12.01 20.86 11.74
N PRO A 66 11.58 20.29 10.60
CA PRO A 66 10.37 20.79 9.95
C PRO A 66 9.13 20.50 10.81
N LEU A 67 8.14 21.39 10.72
CA LEU A 67 6.80 21.13 11.20
C LEU A 67 6.08 20.22 10.20
N LEU A 68 5.65 19.06 10.68
CA LEU A 68 4.96 18.03 9.92
C LEU A 68 3.44 18.22 10.03
N ASN A 69 2.75 18.01 8.92
CA ASN A 69 1.31 17.84 8.86
C ASN A 69 0.98 16.85 7.73
N ILE A 70 0.93 15.57 8.08
CA ILE A 70 0.82 14.47 7.14
C ILE A 70 -0.41 13.64 7.50
N GLU A 71 -1.21 13.28 6.51
CA GLU A 71 -2.35 12.40 6.62
C GLU A 71 -2.23 11.29 5.58
N ALA A 72 -2.27 10.05 6.06
CA ALA A 72 -2.28 8.87 5.23
C ALA A 72 -3.43 7.95 5.64
N ILE A 73 -4.12 7.39 4.66
CA ILE A 73 -5.23 6.45 4.86
C ILE A 73 -4.84 5.08 4.34
N ARG A 74 -5.40 4.02 4.91
CA ARG A 74 -5.32 2.69 4.31
C ARG A 74 -5.98 2.72 2.94
N ASN A 75 -5.50 1.89 2.01
CA ASN A 75 -6.16 1.73 0.72
C ASN A 75 -7.63 1.31 0.95
N PRO A 76 -8.62 2.11 0.50
CA PRO A 76 -10.04 1.78 0.66
C PRO A 76 -10.44 0.41 0.08
N GLU A 77 -9.74 -0.05 -0.95
CA GLU A 77 -9.94 -1.38 -1.55
C GLU A 77 -9.56 -2.54 -0.62
N ALA A 78 -8.80 -2.25 0.45
CA ALA A 78 -8.31 -3.21 1.44
C ALA A 78 -8.95 -3.00 2.84
N THR A 79 -10.11 -2.34 2.88
CA THR A 79 -10.93 -2.07 4.08
C THR A 79 -12.37 -2.49 3.87
N GLU A 80 -12.96 -3.17 4.84
CA GLU A 80 -14.38 -3.55 4.83
C GLU A 80 -15.28 -2.33 5.08
N ASN A 81 -16.52 -2.42 4.60
CA ASN A 81 -17.61 -1.46 4.88
C ASN A 81 -17.34 -0.01 4.44
N ASP A 82 -16.46 0.20 3.47
CA ASP A 82 -16.06 1.54 2.99
C ASP A 82 -15.55 2.48 4.09
N VAL A 83 -15.00 1.93 5.18
CA VAL A 83 -14.47 2.70 6.30
C VAL A 83 -13.09 3.26 5.97
N ILE A 84 -12.93 4.57 6.06
CA ILE A 84 -11.62 5.21 5.90
C ILE A 84 -10.91 5.19 7.24
N ALA A 85 -9.92 4.32 7.40
CA ALA A 85 -9.01 4.36 8.55
C ALA A 85 -7.66 4.97 8.15
N GLY A 86 -7.13 5.85 8.99
CA GLY A 86 -5.90 6.57 8.68
C GLY A 86 -5.12 7.01 9.90
N VAL A 87 -3.92 7.52 9.63
CA VAL A 87 -3.03 8.14 10.59
C VAL A 87 -2.75 9.58 10.16
N ARG A 88 -2.81 10.48 11.14
CA ARG A 88 -2.41 11.87 11.00
C ARG A 88 -1.19 12.12 11.87
N VAL A 89 -0.13 12.67 11.30
CA VAL A 89 1.09 13.02 11.99
C VAL A 89 1.25 14.53 11.96
N THR A 90 1.34 15.15 13.14
CA THR A 90 1.49 16.60 13.33
C THR A 90 2.60 16.92 14.32
N GLY A 91 3.10 18.14 14.33
CA GLY A 91 4.18 18.55 15.24
C GLY A 91 5.54 18.58 14.57
N THR A 92 6.60 18.82 15.32
CA THR A 92 7.96 18.89 14.76
C THR A 92 8.51 17.50 14.47
N ALA A 93 9.47 17.38 13.56
CA ALA A 93 10.01 16.08 13.16
C ALA A 93 10.74 15.31 14.29
N ASP A 94 11.21 16.01 15.32
CA ASP A 94 11.82 15.45 16.53
C ASP A 94 10.78 15.01 17.57
N GLU A 95 9.63 15.68 17.65
CA GLU A 95 8.52 15.35 18.53
C GLU A 95 7.20 15.18 17.75
N PRO A 96 7.10 14.21 16.83
CA PRO A 96 5.90 14.01 16.04
C PRO A 96 4.77 13.43 16.90
N LYS A 97 3.58 14.03 16.80
CA LYS A 97 2.34 13.53 17.37
C LYS A 97 1.56 12.76 16.31
N ALA A 98 1.44 11.45 16.51
CA ALA A 98 0.61 10.58 15.66
C ALA A 98 -0.77 10.39 16.28
N GLU A 99 -1.82 10.62 15.49
CA GLU A 99 -3.22 10.43 15.84
C GLU A 99 -3.86 9.47 14.82
N ILE A 100 -4.56 8.45 15.31
CA ILE A 100 -5.29 7.52 14.46
C ILE A 100 -6.73 8.03 14.36
N PHE A 101 -7.29 8.01 13.16
CA PHE A 101 -8.66 8.44 12.91
C PHE A 101 -9.40 7.46 12.00
N SER A 102 -10.73 7.54 12.02
CA SER A 102 -11.60 6.84 11.10
C SER A 102 -12.73 7.74 10.61
N ASP A 103 -13.26 7.42 9.42
CA ASP A 103 -14.52 7.95 8.91
C ASP A 103 -15.40 6.76 8.46
N PRO A 104 -16.55 6.50 9.13
CA PRO A 104 -17.13 7.26 10.25
C PRO A 104 -16.27 7.26 11.52
N ALA A 105 -16.46 8.26 12.38
CA ALA A 105 -15.68 8.42 13.61
C ALA A 105 -15.97 7.28 14.60
N MET A 106 -14.93 6.56 15.00
CA MET A 106 -15.00 5.41 15.92
C MET A 106 -14.04 5.58 17.10
N SER A 107 -14.04 4.63 18.03
CA SER A 107 -13.04 4.57 19.09
C SER A 107 -11.64 4.36 18.50
N GLN A 108 -10.60 4.84 19.19
CA GLN A 108 -9.23 4.71 18.71
C GLN A 108 -8.79 3.24 18.52
N GLN A 109 -9.33 2.34 19.34
CA GLN A 109 -9.05 0.90 19.24
C GLN A 109 -9.70 0.30 17.97
N GLU A 110 -10.93 0.71 17.67
CA GLU A 110 -11.65 0.29 16.47
C GLU A 110 -10.97 0.83 15.20
N ALA A 111 -10.62 2.11 15.19
CA ALA A 111 -9.91 2.74 14.08
C ALA A 111 -8.53 2.09 13.85
N LEU A 112 -7.80 1.73 14.91
CA LEU A 112 -6.55 0.98 14.80
C LEU A 112 -6.77 -0.42 14.24
N SER A 113 -7.85 -1.10 14.63
CA SER A 113 -8.22 -2.40 14.07
C SER A 113 -8.45 -2.31 12.56
N TYR A 114 -9.22 -1.33 12.09
CA TYR A 114 -9.38 -1.08 10.66
C TYR A 114 -8.05 -0.70 9.99
N LEU A 115 -7.21 0.10 10.63
CA LEU A 115 -5.91 0.49 10.08
C LEU A 115 -4.97 -0.70 9.90
N LEU A 116 -4.93 -1.63 10.86
CA LEU A 116 -4.00 -2.77 10.86
C LEU A 116 -4.56 -4.01 10.14
N ARG A 117 -5.85 -4.28 10.31
CA ARG A 117 -6.51 -5.51 9.83
C ARG A 117 -7.44 -5.27 8.64
N GLY A 118 -7.87 -4.04 8.40
CA GLY A 118 -8.89 -3.72 7.40
C GLY A 118 -10.33 -3.93 7.88
N GLN A 119 -10.53 -4.36 9.12
CA GLN A 119 -11.84 -4.69 9.69
C GLN A 119 -11.95 -4.32 11.17
N GLY A 120 -13.18 -4.15 11.66
CA GLY A 120 -13.50 -3.76 13.04
C GLY A 120 -13.21 -4.82 14.11
N LEU A 121 -13.12 -4.43 15.38
CA LEU A 121 -12.85 -5.35 16.51
C LEU A 121 -13.99 -6.34 16.73
N ASP A 122 -15.22 -5.91 16.46
CA ASP A 122 -16.45 -6.69 16.64
C ASP A 122 -16.75 -7.61 15.44
N SER A 123 -15.82 -7.74 14.49
CA SER A 123 -15.84 -8.86 13.54
C SER A 123 -15.65 -10.13 14.36
N ASN A 124 -16.74 -10.87 14.54
CA ASN A 124 -16.92 -12.01 15.41
C ASN A 124 -16.02 -13.20 15.00
N GLN A 125 -14.71 -13.02 15.03
CA GLN A 125 -13.71 -13.90 14.44
C GLN A 125 -12.69 -14.23 15.51
N SER A 126 -12.74 -15.48 15.96
CA SER A 126 -11.86 -16.05 16.98
C SER A 126 -10.40 -15.64 16.80
N ASP A 127 -9.77 -15.12 17.86
CA ASP A 127 -8.35 -14.71 18.00
C ASP A 127 -7.31 -15.64 17.34
N SER A 128 -7.68 -16.89 17.07
CA SER A 128 -6.84 -17.91 16.43
C SER A 128 -6.56 -17.63 14.95
N ALA A 129 -7.49 -16.99 14.21
CA ALA A 129 -7.34 -16.76 12.77
C ALA A 129 -6.32 -15.66 12.45
N ALA A 130 -6.33 -14.56 13.21
CA ALA A 130 -5.40 -13.45 13.05
C ALA A 130 -3.94 -13.84 13.39
N MET A 131 -3.75 -14.69 14.41
CA MET A 131 -2.42 -15.18 14.76
C MET A 131 -1.87 -16.17 13.71
N THR A 132 -2.74 -16.94 13.08
CA THR A 132 -2.37 -17.88 12.01
C THR A 132 -1.97 -17.15 10.73
N SER A 133 -2.70 -16.08 10.34
CA SER A 133 -2.34 -15.28 9.17
C SER A 133 -1.03 -14.51 9.36
N MET A 134 -0.73 -14.03 10.58
CA MET A 134 0.58 -13.43 10.91
C MET A 134 1.73 -14.45 10.82
N LEU A 135 1.54 -15.69 11.31
CA LEU A 135 2.55 -16.76 11.24
C LEU A 135 2.83 -17.18 9.78
N VAL A 136 1.80 -17.26 8.95
CA VAL A 136 1.94 -17.59 7.52
C VAL A 136 2.66 -16.45 6.78
N GLY A 137 2.28 -15.19 7.02
CA GLY A 137 2.94 -14.03 6.42
C GLY A 137 4.43 -13.94 6.74
N LEU A 138 4.83 -14.29 7.98
CA LEU A 138 6.24 -14.34 8.39
C LEU A 138 7.01 -15.52 7.76
N GLY A 139 6.36 -16.68 7.61
CA GLY A 139 6.96 -17.85 6.93
C GLY A 139 7.20 -17.62 5.43
N VAL A 140 6.31 -16.88 4.77
CA VAL A 140 6.46 -16.47 3.37
C VAL A 140 7.53 -15.39 3.22
N ALA A 141 7.60 -14.42 4.14
CA ALA A 141 8.63 -13.38 4.12
C ALA A 141 10.05 -13.93 4.31
N GLN A 142 10.24 -14.98 5.14
CA GLN A 142 11.54 -15.64 5.32
C GLN A 142 11.95 -16.52 4.12
N SER A 143 11.00 -17.03 3.33
CA SER A 143 11.27 -17.85 2.12
C SER A 143 11.33 -17.05 0.81
N GLY A 144 10.99 -15.76 0.85
CA GLY A 144 10.97 -14.84 -0.30
C GLY A 144 12.31 -14.52 -0.97
N GLN A 145 13.43 -15.14 -0.56
CA GLN A 145 14.74 -14.94 -1.20
C GLN A 145 15.16 -16.04 -2.20
N VAL A 146 14.37 -17.10 -2.43
CA VAL A 146 14.84 -18.25 -3.24
C VAL A 146 14.07 -18.48 -4.56
N VAL A 147 12.94 -17.82 -4.82
CA VAL A 147 12.08 -18.16 -5.98
C VAL A 147 12.39 -17.31 -7.22
N GLY A 148 13.68 -17.19 -7.57
CA GLY A 148 14.13 -16.53 -8.81
C GLY A 148 14.51 -17.49 -9.95
N LYS A 149 14.66 -18.80 -9.68
CA LYS A 149 15.34 -19.72 -10.61
C LYS A 149 14.62 -21.04 -10.93
N ILE A 150 13.37 -21.23 -10.52
CA ILE A 150 12.63 -22.49 -10.78
C ILE A 150 11.61 -22.34 -11.94
N GLY A 151 11.24 -21.12 -12.33
CA GLY A 151 10.22 -20.88 -13.38
C GLY A 151 10.71 -20.91 -14.84
N GLU A 152 11.98 -20.65 -15.12
CA GLU A 152 12.50 -20.53 -16.50
C GLU A 152 12.47 -21.85 -17.28
N THR A 153 12.58 -23.01 -16.60
CA THR A 153 12.54 -24.34 -17.23
C THR A 153 11.14 -24.73 -17.73
N PHE A 154 10.09 -24.08 -17.23
CA PHE A 154 8.69 -24.34 -17.59
C PHE A 154 8.06 -23.21 -18.44
N GLY A 155 8.86 -22.22 -18.87
CA GLY A 155 8.38 -21.09 -19.68
C GLY A 155 7.50 -20.09 -18.92
N VAL A 156 7.47 -20.16 -17.59
CA VAL A 156 6.69 -19.25 -16.73
C VAL A 156 7.64 -18.24 -16.10
N SER A 157 7.48 -16.97 -16.46
CA SER A 157 8.29 -15.88 -15.92
C SER A 157 7.59 -15.19 -14.76
N ASN A 158 8.38 -14.70 -13.79
CA ASN A 158 7.91 -13.91 -12.64
C ASN A 158 6.80 -14.60 -11.83
N LEU A 159 7.04 -15.85 -11.44
CA LEU A 159 6.15 -16.55 -10.51
C LEU A 159 6.16 -15.84 -9.15
N ALA A 160 4.98 -15.46 -8.67
CA ALA A 160 4.80 -14.85 -7.37
C ALA A 160 3.71 -15.60 -6.60
N LEU A 161 3.94 -15.75 -5.30
CA LEU A 161 2.99 -16.29 -4.33
C LEU A 161 2.60 -15.14 -3.41
N ASP A 162 1.30 -14.90 -3.29
CA ASP A 162 0.74 -13.76 -2.56
C ASP A 162 -0.53 -14.20 -1.80
N THR A 163 -0.97 -13.39 -0.85
CA THR A 163 -2.24 -13.55 -0.13
C THR A 163 -3.12 -12.34 -0.40
N GLN A 164 -4.33 -12.55 -0.92
CA GLN A 164 -5.26 -11.49 -1.31
C GLN A 164 -6.62 -11.70 -0.65
N GLY A 165 -7.39 -10.62 -0.47
CA GLY A 165 -8.70 -10.67 0.17
C GLY A 165 -8.65 -10.64 1.71
N VAL A 166 -9.78 -10.27 2.32
CA VAL A 166 -9.97 -10.12 3.77
C VAL A 166 -11.16 -10.95 4.25
N GLY A 167 -11.16 -11.36 5.52
CA GLY A 167 -12.22 -12.21 6.07
C GLY A 167 -12.39 -13.54 5.30
N ASP A 168 -13.64 -13.91 5.02
CA ASP A 168 -13.99 -15.16 4.31
C ASP A 168 -13.51 -15.17 2.85
N SER A 169 -13.20 -14.01 2.28
CA SER A 169 -12.67 -13.87 0.90
C SER A 169 -11.14 -14.02 0.81
N SER A 170 -10.46 -14.30 1.93
CA SER A 170 -9.00 -14.43 1.95
C SER A 170 -8.55 -15.66 1.16
N GLN A 171 -7.65 -15.47 0.20
CA GLN A 171 -7.18 -16.46 -0.76
C GLN A 171 -5.66 -16.43 -0.91
N VAL A 172 -5.07 -17.60 -1.12
CA VAL A 172 -3.68 -17.73 -1.56
C VAL A 172 -3.67 -17.67 -3.08
N VAL A 173 -2.93 -16.73 -3.64
CA VAL A 173 -2.87 -16.48 -5.07
C VAL A 173 -1.47 -16.79 -5.60
N VAL A 174 -1.42 -17.67 -6.59
CA VAL A 174 -0.24 -17.92 -7.40
C VAL A 174 -0.40 -17.15 -8.70
N SER A 175 0.58 -16.33 -9.07
CA SER A 175 0.54 -15.58 -10.32
C SER A 175 1.83 -15.72 -11.11
N GLY A 176 1.73 -15.65 -12.44
CA GLY A 176 2.88 -15.72 -13.32
C GLY A 176 2.54 -15.30 -14.75
N TYR A 177 3.58 -15.05 -15.55
CA TYR A 177 3.45 -14.76 -16.96
C TYR A 177 3.78 -15.99 -17.79
N VAL A 178 2.83 -16.43 -18.61
CA VAL A 178 2.95 -17.61 -19.48
C VAL A 178 3.30 -17.22 -20.93
N LEU A 179 2.91 -16.01 -21.35
CA LEU A 179 3.29 -15.40 -22.62
C LEU A 179 3.58 -13.91 -22.42
N PRO A 180 4.31 -13.24 -23.33
CA PRO A 180 4.47 -11.80 -23.29
C PRO A 180 3.11 -11.09 -23.26
N GLY A 181 2.82 -10.41 -22.15
CA GLY A 181 1.56 -9.69 -21.97
C GLY A 181 0.37 -10.53 -21.49
N LEU A 182 0.51 -11.86 -21.31
CA LEU A 182 -0.51 -12.71 -20.70
C LEU A 182 -0.10 -13.14 -19.29
N GLN A 183 -0.81 -12.60 -18.30
CA GLN A 183 -0.69 -12.99 -16.91
C GLN A 183 -1.81 -13.97 -16.53
N VAL A 184 -1.44 -15.01 -15.81
CA VAL A 184 -2.36 -15.98 -15.22
C VAL A 184 -2.25 -15.87 -13.71
N LYS A 185 -3.39 -15.81 -13.02
CA LYS A 185 -3.48 -15.90 -11.57
C LYS A 185 -4.43 -17.02 -11.19
N TYR A 186 -4.04 -17.79 -10.20
CA TYR A 186 -4.83 -18.86 -9.63
C TYR A 186 -4.90 -18.66 -8.12
N GLY A 187 -6.09 -18.30 -7.64
CA GLY A 187 -6.41 -18.07 -6.24
C GLY A 187 -7.20 -19.24 -5.67
N VAL A 188 -6.89 -19.64 -4.44
CA VAL A 188 -7.70 -20.60 -3.67
C VAL A 188 -8.04 -19.96 -2.34
N GLY A 189 -9.34 -19.85 -2.07
CA GLY A 189 -9.86 -19.35 -0.80
C GLY A 189 -9.42 -20.23 0.36
N ILE A 190 -8.93 -19.59 1.41
CA ILE A 190 -8.37 -20.24 2.59
C ILE A 190 -9.48 -20.81 3.48
N PHE A 191 -10.65 -20.17 3.46
CA PHE A 191 -11.77 -20.49 4.36
C PHE A 191 -12.95 -21.15 3.64
N ASP A 192 -13.28 -20.69 2.43
CA ASP A 192 -14.38 -21.23 1.62
C ASP A 192 -13.93 -22.30 0.60
N SER A 193 -12.61 -22.50 0.44
CA SER A 193 -12.00 -23.40 -0.57
C SER A 193 -12.42 -23.11 -2.01
N LEU A 194 -12.88 -21.90 -2.31
CA LEU A 194 -13.30 -21.53 -3.66
C LEU A 194 -12.08 -21.19 -4.52
N ALA A 195 -12.02 -21.79 -5.71
CA ALA A 195 -10.95 -21.54 -6.66
C ALA A 195 -11.35 -20.43 -7.63
N THR A 196 -10.46 -19.45 -7.80
CA THR A 196 -10.62 -18.35 -8.76
C THR A 196 -9.45 -18.35 -9.75
N LEU A 197 -9.77 -18.40 -11.04
CA LEU A 197 -8.82 -18.25 -12.13
C LEU A 197 -9.00 -16.87 -12.76
N THR A 198 -7.91 -16.11 -12.84
CA THR A 198 -7.88 -14.81 -13.53
C THR A 198 -6.89 -14.85 -14.67
N LEU A 199 -7.38 -14.48 -15.86
CA LEU A 199 -6.58 -14.31 -17.07
C LEU A 199 -6.55 -12.82 -17.41
N ARG A 200 -5.37 -12.22 -17.46
CA ARG A 200 -5.20 -10.81 -17.83
C ARG A 200 -4.28 -10.69 -19.04
N TYR A 201 -4.82 -10.18 -20.14
CA TYR A 201 -4.08 -9.96 -21.37
C TYR A 201 -3.95 -8.47 -21.71
N ARG A 202 -2.73 -8.03 -22.02
CA ARG A 202 -2.46 -6.66 -22.47
C ARG A 202 -2.73 -6.54 -23.97
N LEU A 203 -3.84 -5.89 -24.34
CA LEU A 203 -4.20 -5.64 -25.74
C LEU A 203 -3.40 -4.48 -26.35
N MET A 204 -3.25 -3.39 -25.60
CA MET A 204 -2.49 -2.20 -26.00
C MET A 204 -1.79 -1.62 -24.77
N PRO A 205 -0.81 -0.71 -24.93
CA PRO A 205 -0.36 0.11 -23.81
C PRO A 205 -1.58 0.74 -23.14
N LYS A 206 -1.76 0.50 -21.83
CA LYS A 206 -2.89 0.99 -21.01
C LYS A 206 -4.24 0.29 -21.21
N LEU A 207 -4.39 -0.65 -22.14
CA LEU A 207 -5.64 -1.42 -22.33
C LEU A 207 -5.43 -2.89 -22.03
N TYR A 208 -6.21 -3.41 -21.09
CA TYR A 208 -6.15 -4.78 -20.61
C TYR A 208 -7.51 -5.45 -20.73
N LEU A 209 -7.52 -6.69 -21.19
CA LEU A 209 -8.67 -7.57 -21.11
C LEU A 209 -8.47 -8.50 -19.93
N GLU A 210 -9.44 -8.56 -19.02
CA GLU A 210 -9.42 -9.43 -17.86
C GLU A 210 -10.61 -10.37 -17.89
N ALA A 211 -10.36 -11.66 -17.74
CA ALA A 211 -11.38 -12.67 -17.57
C ALA A 211 -11.19 -13.32 -16.20
N VAL A 212 -12.25 -13.32 -15.39
CA VAL A 212 -12.26 -13.95 -14.07
C VAL A 212 -13.26 -15.10 -14.10
N SER A 213 -12.84 -16.26 -13.60
CA SER A 213 -13.65 -17.45 -13.48
C SER A 213 -13.50 -18.03 -12.09
N GLY A 214 -14.56 -17.96 -11.29
CA GLY A 214 -14.62 -18.59 -9.96
C GLY A 214 -16.04 -19.07 -9.69
N VAL A 215 -16.65 -18.55 -8.62
CA VAL A 215 -18.10 -18.70 -8.38
C VAL A 215 -18.91 -18.00 -9.46
N ASP A 216 -18.49 -16.79 -9.82
CA ASP A 216 -19.03 -16.01 -10.92
C ASP A 216 -18.02 -15.94 -12.07
N GLN A 217 -18.54 -15.70 -13.28
CA GLN A 217 -17.73 -15.50 -14.48
C GLN A 217 -17.89 -14.06 -14.95
N ALA A 218 -16.78 -13.35 -15.09
CA ALA A 218 -16.74 -11.97 -15.52
C ALA A 218 -15.73 -11.78 -16.65
N LEU A 219 -16.04 -10.86 -17.56
CA LEU A 219 -15.14 -10.42 -18.63
C LEU A 219 -15.13 -8.89 -18.64
N ASP A 220 -13.98 -8.34 -18.28
CA ASP A 220 -13.79 -6.92 -18.07
C ASP A 220 -12.76 -6.35 -19.06
N LEU A 221 -13.00 -5.11 -19.49
CA LEU A 221 -12.05 -4.35 -20.30
C LEU A 221 -11.58 -3.13 -19.48
N LEU A 222 -10.30 -3.15 -19.10
CA LEU A 222 -9.70 -2.18 -18.19
C LEU A 222 -8.82 -1.21 -18.98
N TYR A 223 -9.09 0.09 -18.84
CA TYR A 223 -8.26 1.16 -19.42
C TYR A 223 -7.64 2.02 -18.31
N GLN A 224 -6.30 2.10 -18.29
CA GLN A 224 -5.57 2.82 -17.27
C GLN A 224 -5.20 4.24 -17.72
N PHE A 225 -5.67 5.26 -17.01
CA PHE A 225 -5.23 6.64 -17.22
C PHE A 225 -3.97 6.91 -16.40
N GLU A 226 -2.96 7.51 -17.03
CA GLU A 226 -1.82 8.08 -16.32
C GLU A 226 -2.05 9.60 -16.26
N PHE A 227 -2.00 10.17 -15.07
CA PHE A 227 -1.99 11.62 -14.84
C PHE A 227 -0.60 12.05 -14.39
#